data_AF-A0A3C1SN62-F1
#
_entry.id   AF-A0A3C1SN62-F1
#
_cell.length_a   1.000
_cell.length_b   1.000
_cell.length_c   1.000
_cell.angle_alpha   90.00
_cell.angle_beta   90.00
_cell.angle_gamma   90.00
#
_symmetry.space_group_name_H-M   'P 1'
#
loop_
_entity.id
_entity.type
_entity.pdbx_description
1 polymer ?
#
loop_
_entity_poly.entity_id
_entity_poly.type
_entity_poly.pdbx_seq_one_letter_code
_entity_poly.pdbx_strand_id
1 'polypeptide(L)'
;MHAELEQRLGFCGNLPTLPAVALKVIELANNPEVHLNDVARVIAMDPALVTKLFRAANSPLYGLRRKPANLRQALSVLGLQGTLALALGFSLMASSRGLRGLPLDLDQFWRRSLLAATASRALGERLKLKNLEELFLAGLLH
;
A
#
# COMPACT_ATOMS: atom_id res chain seq x y z
N MET A 1 -19.65 20.89 0.77
CA MET A 1 -18.95 19.62 1.08
C MET A 1 -17.42 19.70 0.93
N HIS A 2 -16.84 20.75 0.33
CA HIS A 2 -15.38 20.90 0.17
C HIS A 2 -14.68 21.65 1.33
N ALA A 3 -15.34 22.65 1.95
CA ALA A 3 -14.73 23.49 2.99
C ALA A 3 -14.33 22.72 4.28
N GLU A 4 -15.09 21.70 4.67
CA GLU A 4 -14.81 20.92 5.88
C GLU A 4 -13.63 19.94 5.71
N LEU A 5 -13.46 19.41 4.49
CA LEU A 5 -12.28 18.62 4.12
C LEU A 5 -11.02 19.48 4.08
N GLU A 6 -11.12 20.70 3.52
CA GLU A 6 -10.02 21.67 3.52
C GLU A 6 -9.64 22.11 4.94
N GLN A 7 -10.62 22.32 5.82
CA GLN A 7 -10.37 22.64 7.22
C GLN A 7 -9.67 21.50 7.96
N ARG A 8 -10.09 20.24 7.73
CA ARG A 8 -9.47 19.05 8.34
C ARG A 8 -8.07 18.76 7.80
N LEU A 9 -7.81 19.06 6.53
CA LEU A 9 -6.47 19.03 5.94
C LEU A 9 -5.58 20.14 6.52
N GLY A 10 -6.14 21.32 6.81
CA GLY A 10 -5.44 22.41 7.50
C GLY A 10 -4.97 22.08 8.93
N PHE A 11 -5.64 21.14 9.62
CA PHE A 11 -5.20 20.61 10.91
C PHE A 11 -4.15 19.48 10.80
N CYS A 12 -3.90 18.94 9.61
CA CYS A 12 -2.80 17.99 9.36
C CYS A 12 -1.47 18.75 9.16
N GLY A 13 -1.08 19.58 10.12
CA GLY A 13 0.13 20.43 10.05
C GLY A 13 1.46 19.67 9.92
N ASN A 14 1.46 18.34 10.08
CA ASN A 14 2.60 17.46 9.88
C ASN A 14 2.20 16.26 9.01
N LEU A 15 1.71 16.48 7.80
CA LEU A 15 1.76 15.41 6.80
C LEU A 15 3.25 15.11 6.57
N PRO A 16 3.73 13.92 6.97
CA PRO A 16 5.14 13.60 6.84
C PRO A 16 5.52 13.65 5.36
N THR A 17 6.67 14.25 5.05
CA THR A 17 7.16 14.36 3.68
C THR A 17 7.17 12.97 3.05
N LEU A 18 6.43 12.78 1.97
CA LEU A 18 6.35 11.48 1.31
C LEU A 18 7.75 11.12 0.78
N PRO A 19 8.25 9.89 1.03
CA PRO A 19 9.50 9.42 0.48
C PRO A 19 9.48 9.51 -1.05
N ALA A 20 10.62 9.79 -1.68
CA ALA A 20 10.73 9.92 -3.13
C ALA A 20 10.18 8.70 -3.90
N VAL A 21 10.27 7.51 -3.32
CA VAL A 21 9.70 6.28 -3.90
C VAL A 21 8.16 6.31 -3.88
N ALA A 22 7.54 6.85 -2.84
CA ALA A 22 6.09 6.99 -2.76
C ALA A 22 5.55 7.91 -3.86
N LEU A 23 6.21 9.06 -4.07
CA LEU A 23 5.85 10.01 -5.12
C LEU A 23 5.91 9.36 -6.50
N LYS A 24 7.00 8.64 -6.80
CA LYS A 24 7.13 7.88 -8.05
C LYS A 24 6.06 6.79 -8.20
N VAL A 25 5.67 6.11 -7.13
CA VAL A 25 4.58 5.13 -7.17
C VAL A 25 3.24 5.80 -7.47
N ILE A 26 2.99 7.01 -6.94
CA ILE A 26 1.80 7.81 -7.28
C ILE A 26 1.80 8.19 -8.76
N GLU A 27 2.93 8.68 -9.27
CA GLU A 27 3.09 9.00 -10.70
C GLU A 27 2.80 7.79 -11.58
N LEU A 28 3.35 6.62 -11.22
CA LEU A 28 3.13 5.37 -11.93
C LEU A 28 1.67 4.89 -11.83
N ALA A 29 1.00 5.06 -10.69
CA ALA A 29 -0.40 4.69 -10.52
C ALA A 29 -1.34 5.54 -11.40
N ASN A 30 -0.97 6.78 -11.69
CA ASN A 30 -1.74 7.67 -12.56
C ASN A 30 -1.42 7.51 -14.06
N ASN A 31 -0.44 6.68 -14.42
CA ASN A 31 -0.05 6.44 -15.81
C ASN A 31 -0.84 5.24 -16.39
N PRO A 32 -1.72 5.44 -17.40
CA PRO A 32 -2.50 4.36 -17.99
C PRO A 32 -1.65 3.34 -18.77
N GLU A 33 -0.44 3.70 -19.19
CA GLU A 33 0.49 2.81 -19.91
C GLU A 33 1.49 2.12 -18.98
N VAL A 34 1.30 2.22 -17.66
CA VAL A 34 2.24 1.64 -16.70
C VAL A 34 2.26 0.12 -16.77
N HIS A 35 3.47 -0.45 -16.71
CA HIS A 35 3.66 -1.88 -16.60
C HIS A 35 4.29 -2.28 -15.27
N LEU A 36 4.09 -3.54 -14.89
CA LEU A 36 4.65 -4.11 -13.65
C LEU A 36 6.17 -3.94 -13.56
N ASN A 37 6.87 -3.95 -14.70
CA ASN A 37 8.31 -3.72 -14.76
C ASN A 37 8.73 -2.30 -14.36
N ASP A 38 7.90 -1.29 -14.64
CA ASP A 38 8.18 0.11 -14.28
C ASP A 38 8.09 0.27 -12.77
N VAL A 39 7.03 -0.29 -12.20
CA VAL A 39 6.81 -0.33 -10.75
C VAL A 39 7.91 -1.13 -10.05
N ALA A 40 8.33 -2.27 -10.62
CA ALA A 40 9.44 -3.06 -10.09
C ALA A 40 10.75 -2.26 -10.01
N ARG A 41 11.06 -1.44 -11.03
CA ARG A 41 12.26 -0.59 -11.06
C ARG A 41 12.23 0.46 -9.95
N VAL A 42 11.08 1.10 -9.74
CA VAL A 42 10.93 2.09 -8.66
C VAL A 42 11.03 1.45 -7.28
N ILE A 43 10.35 0.33 -7.07
CA ILE A 43 10.38 -0.40 -5.78
C ILE A 43 11.78 -0.91 -5.46
N ALA A 44 12.54 -1.38 -6.45
CA ALA A 44 13.90 -1.87 -6.25
C ALA A 44 14.86 -0.80 -5.69
N MET A 45 14.51 0.48 -5.78
CA MET A 45 15.28 1.58 -5.18
C MET A 45 15.12 1.65 -3.64
N ASP A 46 14.12 0.96 -3.06
CA ASP A 46 13.90 0.88 -1.62
C ASP A 46 13.89 -0.59 -1.13
N PRO A 47 15.01 -1.08 -0.57
CA PRO A 47 15.13 -2.44 -0.06
C PRO A 47 14.12 -2.79 1.06
N ALA A 48 13.70 -1.81 1.86
CA ALA A 48 12.71 -2.03 2.90
C ALA A 48 11.32 -2.27 2.28
N LEU A 49 10.98 -1.51 1.23
CA LEU A 49 9.74 -1.70 0.47
C LEU A 49 9.71 -3.04 -0.26
N VAL A 50 10.82 -3.42 -0.91
CA VAL A 50 11.01 -4.75 -1.52
C VAL A 50 10.69 -5.85 -0.52
N THR A 51 11.27 -5.78 0.68
CA THR A 51 11.10 -6.81 1.72
C THR A 51 9.65 -6.91 2.19
N LYS A 52 8.97 -5.77 2.38
CA LYS A 52 7.56 -5.74 2.79
C LYS A 52 6.63 -6.33 1.73
N LEU A 53 6.82 -5.97 0.45
CA LEU A 53 6.05 -6.51 -0.67
C LEU A 53 6.30 -8.00 -0.87
N PHE A 54 7.56 -8.44 -0.76
CA PHE A 54 7.91 -9.85 -0.83
C PHE A 54 7.25 -10.66 0.29
N ARG A 55 7.19 -10.12 1.51
CA ARG A 55 6.47 -10.73 2.63
C ARG A 55 4.96 -10.79 2.38
N ALA A 56 4.37 -9.72 1.83
CA ALA A 56 2.95 -9.68 1.49
C ALA A 56 2.60 -10.75 0.43
N ALA A 57 3.40 -10.87 -0.63
CA ALA A 57 3.22 -11.88 -1.67
C ALA A 57 3.37 -13.32 -1.15
N ASN A 58 4.17 -13.52 -0.10
CA ASN A 58 4.34 -14.81 0.57
C ASN A 58 3.31 -15.10 1.66
N SER A 59 2.35 -14.20 1.89
CA SER A 59 1.34 -14.39 2.92
C SER A 59 0.34 -15.49 2.52
N PRO A 60 -0.26 -16.19 3.51
CA PRO A 60 -1.27 -17.21 3.24
C PRO A 60 -2.48 -16.72 2.44
N LEU A 61 -2.73 -15.40 2.42
CA LEU A 61 -3.81 -14.76 1.67
C LEU A 61 -3.82 -15.16 0.19
N TYR A 62 -2.65 -15.28 -0.42
CA TYR A 62 -2.52 -15.59 -1.85
C TYR A 62 -2.60 -17.10 -2.16
N GLY A 63 -2.71 -17.97 -1.14
CA GLY A 63 -2.97 -19.40 -1.33
C GLY A 63 -1.94 -20.14 -2.20
N LEU A 64 -0.70 -19.65 -2.27
CA LEU A 64 0.29 -20.13 -3.23
C LEU A 64 0.79 -21.54 -2.89
N ARG A 65 0.74 -22.44 -3.87
CA ARG A 65 1.40 -23.76 -3.77
C ARG A 65 2.93 -23.67 -3.75
N ARG A 66 3.49 -22.71 -4.49
CA ARG A 66 4.93 -22.43 -4.53
C ARG A 66 5.17 -20.95 -4.25
N LYS A 67 6.00 -20.69 -3.24
CA LYS A 67 6.37 -19.34 -2.83
C LYS A 67 7.28 -18.66 -3.87
N PRO A 68 7.09 -17.37 -4.17
CA PRO A 68 7.95 -16.63 -5.08
C PRO A 68 9.38 -16.54 -4.51
N ALA A 69 10.38 -16.69 -5.37
CA ALA A 69 11.80 -16.69 -4.98
C ALA A 69 12.52 -15.35 -5.26
N ASN A 70 11.88 -14.44 -6.00
CA ASN A 70 12.43 -13.13 -6.32
C ASN A 70 11.32 -12.07 -6.43
N LEU A 71 11.72 -10.79 -6.43
CA LEU A 71 10.81 -9.66 -6.50
C LEU A 71 9.86 -9.75 -7.68
N ARG A 72 10.36 -10.07 -8.89
CA ARG A 72 9.52 -10.15 -10.09
C ARG A 72 8.38 -11.16 -9.90
N GLN A 73 8.67 -12.35 -9.40
CA GLN A 73 7.65 -13.36 -9.11
C GLN A 73 6.68 -12.90 -8.02
N ALA A 74 7.17 -12.22 -6.98
CA ALA A 74 6.32 -11.67 -5.94
C ALA A 74 5.36 -10.62 -6.50
N LEU A 75 5.85 -9.68 -7.31
CA LEU A 75 5.01 -8.66 -7.95
C LEU A 75 4.02 -9.28 -8.94
N SER A 76 4.37 -10.37 -9.63
CA SER A 76 3.43 -11.10 -10.48
C SER A 76 2.28 -11.74 -9.70
N VAL A 77 2.54 -12.23 -8.47
CA VAL A 77 1.49 -12.73 -7.57
C VAL A 77 0.57 -11.60 -7.12
N LEU A 78 1.15 -10.45 -6.74
CA LEU A 78 0.39 -9.28 -6.27
C LEU A 78 -0.40 -8.62 -7.41
N GLY A 79 0.09 -8.72 -8.64
CA GLY A 79 -0.40 -7.94 -9.77
C GLY A 79 0.01 -6.47 -9.70
N LEU A 80 -0.23 -5.73 -10.79
CA LEU A 80 0.13 -4.31 -10.89
C LEU A 80 -0.59 -3.46 -9.83
N GLN A 81 -1.92 -3.58 -9.76
CA GLN A 81 -2.73 -2.76 -8.85
C GLN A 81 -2.45 -3.08 -7.38
N GLY A 82 -2.34 -4.36 -7.02
CA GLY A 82 -1.98 -4.75 -5.65
C GLY A 82 -0.57 -4.29 -5.27
N THR A 83 0.37 -4.33 -6.22
CA THR A 83 1.72 -3.80 -6.00
C THR A 83 1.70 -2.30 -5.73
N LEU A 84 0.98 -1.51 -6.55
CA LEU A 84 0.86 -0.06 -6.37
C LEU A 84 0.22 0.28 -5.02
N ALA A 85 -0.91 -0.36 -4.68
CA ALA A 85 -1.62 -0.11 -3.43
C ALA A 85 -0.77 -0.43 -2.19
N LEU A 86 -0.12 -1.60 -2.16
CA LEU A 86 0.77 -1.99 -1.07
C LEU A 86 2.01 -1.10 -0.99
N ALA A 87 2.61 -0.74 -2.13
CA ALA A 87 3.78 0.12 -2.17
C ALA A 87 3.47 1.50 -1.59
N LEU A 88 2.33 2.10 -1.94
CA LEU A 88 1.88 3.37 -1.38
C LEU A 88 1.63 3.27 0.13
N GLY A 89 0.86 2.28 0.57
CA GLY A 89 0.55 2.12 1.99
C GLY A 89 1.79 1.89 2.86
N PHE A 90 2.73 1.06 2.41
CA PHE A 90 3.99 0.84 3.14
C PHE A 90 4.90 2.07 3.17
N SER A 91 4.85 2.90 2.13
CA SER A 91 5.61 4.15 2.07
C SER A 91 5.02 5.22 3.00
N LEU A 92 3.70 5.32 3.07
CA LEU A 92 2.98 6.19 4.00
C LEU A 92 3.21 5.76 5.46
N MET A 93 3.23 4.45 5.72
CA MET A 93 3.62 3.91 7.02
C MET A 93 5.04 4.33 7.41
N ALA A 94 5.99 4.25 6.49
CA ALA A 94 7.37 4.63 6.76
C ALA A 94 7.50 6.13 7.09
N SER A 95 6.76 6.99 6.41
CA SER A 95 6.80 8.44 6.65
C SER A 95 6.15 8.85 7.97
N SER A 96 5.09 8.15 8.38
CA SER A 96 4.39 8.42 9.66
C SER A 96 5.24 8.14 10.91
N ARG A 97 6.26 7.28 10.83
CA ARG A 97 7.15 6.97 11.97
C ARG A 97 7.98 8.17 12.47
N GLY A 98 8.05 9.25 11.69
CA GLY A 98 8.63 10.53 12.10
C GLY A 98 7.75 11.34 13.08
N LEU A 99 6.46 10.98 13.23
CA LEU A 99 5.49 11.71 14.06
C LEU A 99 5.61 11.34 15.56
N ARG A 100 6.84 11.40 16.10
CA ARG A 100 7.09 11.19 17.53
C ARG A 100 6.37 12.28 18.33
N GLY A 101 5.36 11.89 19.12
CA GLY A 101 4.61 12.81 20.00
C GLY A 101 3.08 12.74 19.89
N LEU A 102 2.53 11.99 18.93
CA LEU A 102 1.10 11.69 18.92
C LEU A 102 0.77 10.66 20.02
N PRO A 103 -0.34 10.78 20.76
CA PRO A 103 -0.83 9.75 21.70
C PRO A 103 -1.36 8.49 20.99
N LEU A 104 -1.02 8.32 19.71
CA LEU A 104 -1.44 7.21 18.86
C LEU A 104 -0.30 6.20 18.78
N ASP A 105 -0.58 4.95 19.16
CA ASP A 105 0.27 3.81 18.83
C ASP A 105 0.20 3.58 17.32
N LEU A 106 1.16 4.18 16.60
CA LEU A 106 1.24 4.11 15.14
C LEU A 106 1.35 2.66 14.65
N ASP A 107 2.08 1.79 15.35
CA ASP A 107 2.19 0.39 14.95
C ASP A 107 0.83 -0.33 15.10
N GLN A 108 0.06 -0.05 16.16
CA GLN A 108 -1.31 -0.56 16.30
C GLN A 108 -2.25 0.00 15.23
N PHE A 109 -2.19 1.30 14.93
CA PHE A 109 -2.98 1.93 13.87
C PHE A 109 -2.73 1.23 12.53
N TRP A 110 -1.47 1.12 12.12
CA TRP A 110 -1.10 0.49 10.86
C TRP A 110 -1.48 -0.99 10.79
N ARG A 111 -1.40 -1.70 11.92
CA ARG A 111 -1.86 -3.09 12.00
C ARG A 111 -3.37 -3.19 11.77
N ARG A 112 -4.15 -2.27 12.32
CA ARG A 112 -5.62 -2.19 12.09
C ARG A 112 -5.94 -1.85 10.64
N SER A 113 -5.27 -0.86 10.05
CA SER A 113 -5.47 -0.50 8.64
C SER A 113 -5.11 -1.66 7.70
N LEU A 114 -4.01 -2.38 7.95
CA LEU A 114 -3.66 -3.55 7.15
C LEU A 114 -4.66 -4.71 7.32
N LEU A 115 -5.14 -4.95 8.55
CA LEU A 115 -6.19 -5.93 8.81
C LEU A 115 -7.49 -5.56 8.08
N ALA A 116 -7.90 -4.29 8.14
CA ALA A 116 -9.07 -3.80 7.42
C ALA A 116 -8.90 -3.94 5.90
N ALA A 117 -7.74 -3.55 5.34
CA ALA A 117 -7.40 -3.74 3.93
C ALA A 117 -7.54 -5.19 3.48
N THR A 118 -6.89 -6.11 4.20
CA THR A 118 -6.93 -7.54 3.89
C THR A 118 -8.34 -8.14 4.06
N ALA A 119 -9.09 -7.72 5.07
CA ALA A 119 -10.46 -8.16 5.30
C ALA A 119 -11.40 -7.67 4.19
N SER A 120 -11.33 -6.37 3.83
CA SER A 120 -12.12 -5.77 2.74
C SER A 120 -11.86 -6.48 1.41
N ARG A 121 -10.60 -6.78 1.11
CA ARG A 121 -10.23 -7.55 -0.07
C ARG A 121 -10.79 -8.98 -0.04
N ALA A 122 -10.60 -9.69 1.07
CA ALA A 122 -11.09 -11.07 1.22
C ALA A 122 -12.63 -11.16 1.13
N LEU A 123 -13.33 -10.16 1.67
CA LEU A 123 -14.78 -10.02 1.50
C LEU A 123 -15.15 -9.76 0.04
N GLY A 124 -14.43 -8.86 -0.63
CA GLY A 124 -14.61 -8.62 -2.07
C GLY A 124 -14.42 -9.88 -2.90
N GLU A 125 -13.40 -10.70 -2.59
CA GLU A 125 -13.15 -11.98 -3.26
C GLU A 125 -14.31 -12.96 -3.05
N ARG A 126 -14.80 -13.10 -1.81
CA ARG A 126 -15.96 -13.95 -1.48
C ARG A 126 -17.25 -13.48 -2.17
N LEU A 127 -17.43 -12.18 -2.31
CA LEU A 127 -18.57 -11.55 -2.97
C LEU A 127 -18.41 -11.44 -4.49
N LYS A 128 -17.29 -11.91 -5.07
CA LYS A 128 -16.98 -11.84 -6.51
C LYS A 128 -16.99 -10.41 -7.06
N LEU A 129 -16.57 -9.44 -6.25
CA LEU A 129 -16.39 -8.05 -6.69
C LEU A 129 -15.14 -7.94 -7.57
N LYS A 130 -15.17 -7.02 -8.55
CA LYS A 130 -14.06 -6.86 -9.52
C LYS A 130 -12.93 -5.98 -8.97
N ASN A 131 -13.23 -5.02 -8.11
CA ASN A 131 -12.29 -3.98 -7.68
C ASN A 131 -11.60 -4.32 -6.35
N LEU A 132 -11.02 -5.52 -6.27
CA LEU A 132 -10.43 -6.05 -5.04
C LEU A 132 -9.30 -5.18 -4.48
N GLU A 133 -8.52 -4.56 -5.37
CA GLU A 133 -7.39 -3.72 -4.99
C GLU A 133 -7.85 -2.32 -4.53
N GLU A 134 -8.96 -1.80 -5.05
CA GLU A 134 -9.59 -0.58 -4.50
C GLU A 134 -10.16 -0.85 -3.10
N LEU A 135 -10.76 -2.03 -2.87
CA LEU A 135 -11.25 -2.44 -1.54
C LEU A 135 -10.10 -2.60 -0.54
N PHE A 136 -8.98 -3.16 -0.99
CA PHE A 136 -7.77 -3.25 -0.19
C PHE A 136 -7.26 -1.85 0.17
N LEU A 137 -7.11 -0.97 -0.82
CA LEU A 137 -6.65 0.40 -0.62
C LEU A 137 -7.59 1.20 0.29
N ALA A 138 -8.91 1.05 0.13
CA ALA A 138 -9.91 1.68 0.97
C ALA A 138 -9.80 1.22 2.43
N GLY A 139 -9.60 -0.07 2.68
CA GLY A 139 -9.37 -0.57 4.04
C GLY A 139 -8.02 -0.13 4.63
N LEU A 140 -7.01 0.12 3.78
CA LEU A 140 -5.69 0.56 4.20
C LEU A 140 -5.65 2.06 4.56
N LEU A 141 -6.53 2.86 3.95
CA LEU A 141 -6.61 4.32 4.11
C LEU A 141 -7.75 4.78 5.03
N HIS A 142 -8.53 3.85 5.59
CA HIS A 142 -9.55 4.11 6.61
C HIS A 142 -8.92 4.64 7.90
#